data_AF-A0A925AU17-F1
#
_entry.id   AF-A0A925AU17-F1
#
_cell.length_a   1.000
_cell.length_b   1.000
_cell.length_c   1.000
_cell.angle_alpha   90.00
_cell.angle_beta   90.00
_cell.angle_gamma   90.00
#
_symmetry.space_group_name_H-M   'P 1'
#
loop_
_entity.id
_entity.type
_entity.pdbx_description
1 polymer ?
#
loop_
_entity_poly.entity_id
_entity_poly.type
_entity_poly.pdbx_seq_one_letter_code
_entity_poly.pdbx_strand_id
1 'polypeptide(L)'
;MSWWRRLIGDNPRGSPKPQRLDYLSEALALERQGDFDAALTSYRLALRDRPNDPRTLQNMAIAFSKTGRLDDAIRAYQRALELDAGLSGAHYGLAFLLLKRGDAAGAGEHLDAFLANVPSGGEADRWVKHARETLEHLKTDSDAGVVPERD
;
A
#
# COMPACT_ATOMS: atom_id res chain seq x y z
N MET A 1 25.23 61.75 12.80
CA MET A 1 25.84 60.44 13.13
C MET A 1 24.71 59.48 13.49
N SER A 2 24.27 58.68 12.53
CA SER A 2 23.03 57.89 12.63
C SER A 2 23.32 56.50 13.22
N TRP A 3 23.17 56.39 14.53
CA TRP A 3 23.31 55.15 15.32
C TRP A 3 22.31 54.03 14.92
N TRP A 4 21.27 54.33 14.15
CA TRP A 4 20.22 53.37 13.81
C TRP A 4 20.51 52.53 12.54
N ARG A 5 21.44 52.96 11.67
CA ARG A 5 21.82 52.21 10.44
C ARG A 5 22.71 50.99 10.70
N ARG A 6 23.04 50.70 11.97
CA ARG A 6 23.79 49.52 12.42
C ARG A 6 22.92 48.45 13.11
N LEU A 7 21.64 48.73 13.34
CA LEU A 7 20.69 47.80 13.98
C LEU A 7 19.67 47.19 13.00
N ILE A 8 19.44 47.80 11.85
CA ILE A 8 18.66 47.20 10.76
C ILE A 8 19.65 46.72 9.70
N GLY A 9 20.32 45.62 10.02
CA GLY A 9 21.01 44.82 9.02
C GLY A 9 19.94 44.22 8.12
N ASP A 10 19.81 44.79 6.94
CA ASP A 10 19.06 44.24 5.81
C ASP A 10 19.66 42.87 5.50
N ASN A 11 19.11 41.84 6.15
CA ASN A 11 19.50 40.47 5.96
C ASN A 11 18.43 39.86 5.08
N PRO A 12 18.67 39.69 3.77
CA PRO A 12 17.84 38.81 2.97
C PRO A 12 18.24 37.39 3.37
N ARG A 13 17.94 37.00 4.63
CA ARG A 13 17.68 35.60 4.91
C ARG A 13 16.48 35.32 4.04
N GLY A 14 16.75 34.76 2.86
CA GLY A 14 15.71 34.18 2.02
C GLY A 14 14.78 33.47 2.98
N SER A 15 13.50 33.87 2.94
CA SER A 15 12.43 33.21 3.66
C SER A 15 12.78 31.73 3.66
N PRO A 16 12.93 31.04 4.82
CA PRO A 16 13.28 29.64 4.79
C PRO A 16 12.28 29.03 3.83
N LYS A 17 12.76 28.58 2.65
CA LYS A 17 11.87 27.92 1.70
C LYS A 17 11.18 26.89 2.57
N PRO A 18 9.83 26.90 2.66
CA PRO A 18 9.15 25.97 3.54
C PRO A 18 9.78 24.62 3.27
N GLN A 19 10.45 24.05 4.28
CA GLN A 19 11.09 22.76 4.11
C GLN A 19 9.96 21.89 3.61
N ARG A 20 10.05 21.44 2.35
CA ARG A 20 9.01 20.61 1.77
C ARG A 20 8.98 19.40 2.70
N LEU A 21 7.96 19.33 3.56
CA LEU A 21 7.83 18.24 4.49
C LEU A 21 7.80 16.99 3.63
N ASP A 22 8.74 16.08 3.84
CA ASP A 22 8.73 14.80 3.16
C ASP A 22 7.68 13.94 3.86
N TYR A 23 6.42 14.18 3.48
CA TYR A 23 5.26 13.50 4.01
C TYR A 23 5.31 11.99 3.77
N LEU A 24 6.04 11.53 2.76
CA LEU A 24 6.23 10.09 2.54
C LEU A 24 7.15 9.51 3.62
N SER A 25 8.27 10.17 3.91
CA SER A 25 9.17 9.75 4.98
C SER A 25 8.49 9.77 6.36
N GLU A 26 7.67 10.79 6.62
CA GLU A 26 6.88 10.91 7.84
C GLU A 26 5.85 9.78 7.96
N ALA A 27 5.09 9.53 6.89
CA ALA A 27 4.11 8.45 6.86
C ALA A 27 4.74 7.08 7.16
N LEU A 28 5.89 6.77 6.54
CA LEU A 28 6.64 5.54 6.79
C LEU A 28 7.21 5.47 8.22
N ALA A 29 7.53 6.61 8.84
CA ALA A 29 7.96 6.65 10.23
C ALA A 29 6.80 6.39 11.20
N LEU A 30 5.64 6.96 10.94
CA LEU A 30 4.41 6.76 11.72
C LEU A 30 3.89 5.32 11.59
N GLU A 31 3.92 4.75 10.38
CA GLU A 31 3.55 3.35 10.15
C GLU A 31 4.42 2.39 10.97
N ARG A 32 5.75 2.61 11.00
CA ARG A 32 6.68 1.83 11.82
C ARG A 32 6.42 1.95 13.33
N GLN A 33 5.80 3.05 13.76
CA GLN A 33 5.38 3.25 15.15
C GLN A 33 3.98 2.65 15.42
N GLY A 34 3.28 2.18 14.39
CA GLY A 34 1.92 1.67 14.49
C GLY A 34 0.84 2.75 14.52
N ASP A 35 1.20 4.02 14.34
CA ASP A 35 0.24 5.13 14.26
C ASP A 35 -0.30 5.25 12.83
N PHE A 36 -1.17 4.30 12.47
CA PHE A 36 -1.70 4.18 11.12
C PHE A 36 -2.61 5.34 10.71
N ASP A 37 -3.35 5.96 11.65
CA ASP A 37 -4.21 7.10 11.33
C ASP A 37 -3.41 8.37 11.02
N ALA A 38 -2.34 8.63 11.78
CA ALA A 38 -1.41 9.70 11.45
C ALA A 38 -0.68 9.40 10.12
N ALA A 39 -0.22 8.16 9.92
CA ALA A 39 0.43 7.74 8.68
C ALA A 39 -0.46 7.98 7.45
N LEU A 40 -1.76 7.66 7.51
CA LEU A 40 -2.71 7.92 6.43
C LEU A 40 -2.86 9.41 6.13
N THR A 41 -2.77 10.27 7.14
CA THR A 41 -2.79 11.72 6.93
C THR A 41 -1.56 12.16 6.15
N SER A 42 -0.37 11.71 6.54
CA SER A 42 0.87 12.02 5.83
C SER A 42 0.91 11.38 4.42
N TYR A 43 0.39 10.17 4.21
CA TYR A 43 0.27 9.58 2.86
C TYR A 43 -0.63 10.42 1.94
N ARG A 44 -1.77 10.91 2.44
CA ARG A 44 -2.66 11.80 1.66
C ARG A 44 -1.94 13.09 1.27
N LEU A 45 -1.10 13.64 2.16
CA LEU A 45 -0.29 14.83 1.86
C LEU A 45 0.82 14.51 0.85
N ALA A 46 1.47 13.36 0.95
CA ALA A 46 2.46 12.91 -0.03
C ALA A 46 1.85 12.75 -1.44
N LEU A 47 0.63 12.23 -1.52
CA LEU A 47 -0.11 12.12 -2.79
C LEU A 47 -0.57 13.48 -3.36
N ARG A 48 -0.63 14.57 -2.58
CA ARG A 48 -0.87 15.90 -3.17
C ARG A 48 0.29 16.35 -4.06
N ASP A 49 1.52 15.99 -3.67
CA ASP A 49 2.72 16.32 -4.42
C ASP A 49 2.97 15.31 -5.56
N ARG A 50 2.62 14.03 -5.36
CA ARG A 50 2.73 12.95 -6.35
C ARG A 50 1.43 12.12 -6.42
N PRO A 51 0.40 12.59 -7.15
CA PRO A 51 -0.94 12.00 -7.10
C PRO A 51 -1.05 10.58 -7.66
N ASN A 52 -0.08 10.14 -8.46
CA ASN A 52 -0.08 8.84 -9.11
C ASN A 52 1.14 8.00 -8.70
N ASP A 53 1.54 8.04 -7.43
CA ASP A 53 2.58 7.15 -6.92
C ASP A 53 1.97 5.81 -6.44
N PRO A 54 2.13 4.71 -7.21
CA PRO A 54 1.53 3.42 -6.88
C PRO A 54 2.09 2.82 -5.58
N ARG A 55 3.35 3.11 -5.22
CA ARG A 55 3.95 2.61 -3.98
C ARG A 55 3.36 3.31 -2.75
N THR A 56 3.13 4.62 -2.85
CA THR A 56 2.45 5.38 -1.79
C THR A 56 1.01 4.88 -1.60
N LEU A 57 0.28 4.61 -2.69
CA LEU A 57 -1.07 4.03 -2.63
C LEU A 57 -1.09 2.63 -2.01
N GLN A 58 -0.11 1.77 -2.34
CA GLN A 58 0.05 0.47 -1.70
C GLN A 58 0.27 0.59 -0.19
N ASN A 59 1.14 1.49 0.27
CA ASN A 59 1.39 1.67 1.71
C ASN A 59 0.14 2.22 2.43
N MET A 60 -0.57 3.15 1.77
CA MET A 60 -1.85 3.65 2.28
C MET A 60 -2.90 2.52 2.41
N ALA A 61 -2.93 1.59 1.46
CA ALA A 61 -3.79 0.40 1.52
C ALA A 61 -3.42 -0.56 2.67
N ILE A 62 -2.12 -0.73 2.96
CA ILE A 62 -1.65 -1.50 4.12
C ILE A 62 -2.15 -0.85 5.42
N ALA A 63 -1.98 0.47 5.56
CA ALA A 63 -2.45 1.21 6.74
C ALA A 63 -3.99 1.15 6.90
N PHE A 64 -4.75 1.23 5.81
CA PHE A 64 -6.20 1.00 5.84
C PHE A 64 -6.56 -0.41 6.30
N SER A 65 -5.83 -1.44 5.82
CA SER A 65 -6.03 -2.83 6.22
C SER A 65 -5.79 -3.03 7.73
N LYS A 66 -4.72 -2.41 8.25
CA LYS A 66 -4.37 -2.46 9.70
C LYS A 66 -5.39 -1.78 10.61
N THR A 67 -6.16 -0.84 10.06
CA THR A 67 -7.20 -0.09 10.78
C THR A 67 -8.61 -0.61 10.52
N GLY A 68 -8.75 -1.76 9.83
CA GLY A 68 -10.04 -2.39 9.55
C GLY A 68 -10.88 -1.70 8.47
N ARG A 69 -10.34 -0.67 7.81
CA ARG A 69 -11.00 0.04 6.69
C ARG A 69 -10.80 -0.73 5.39
N LEU A 70 -11.40 -1.92 5.30
CA LEU A 70 -11.13 -2.88 4.23
C LEU A 70 -11.57 -2.37 2.84
N ASP A 71 -12.68 -1.63 2.75
CA ASP A 71 -13.13 -1.02 1.49
C ASP A 71 -12.15 0.02 0.95
N ASP A 72 -11.60 0.87 1.83
CA ASP A 72 -10.59 1.86 1.45
C ASP A 72 -9.29 1.18 1.00
N ALA A 73 -8.88 0.11 1.69
CA ALA A 73 -7.71 -0.67 1.33
C ALA A 73 -7.85 -1.29 -0.07
N ILE A 74 -8.99 -1.91 -0.37
CA ILE A 74 -9.25 -2.50 -1.70
C ILE A 74 -9.17 -1.42 -2.79
N ARG A 75 -9.84 -0.28 -2.61
CA ARG A 75 -9.79 0.83 -3.58
C ARG A 75 -8.36 1.33 -3.80
N ALA A 76 -7.58 1.47 -2.73
CA ALA A 76 -6.21 1.94 -2.82
C ALA A 76 -5.30 0.93 -3.53
N TYR A 77 -5.45 -0.37 -3.27
CA TYR A 77 -4.73 -1.42 -4.02
C TYR A 77 -5.13 -1.46 -5.50
N GLN A 78 -6.42 -1.39 -5.81
CA GLN A 78 -6.91 -1.34 -7.19
C GLN A 78 -6.32 -0.13 -7.93
N ARG A 79 -6.35 1.05 -7.31
CA ARG A 79 -5.76 2.25 -7.90
C ARG A 79 -4.24 2.14 -8.08
N ALA A 80 -3.54 1.48 -7.17
CA ALA A 80 -2.11 1.22 -7.34
C ALA A 80 -1.85 0.29 -8.55
N LEU A 81 -2.67 -0.75 -8.72
CA LEU A 81 -2.59 -1.69 -9.84
C LEU A 81 -2.99 -1.08 -11.19
N GLU A 82 -3.90 -0.11 -11.20
CA GLU A 82 -4.20 0.70 -12.40
C GLU A 82 -2.98 1.51 -12.88
N LEU A 83 -2.12 1.92 -11.95
CA LEU A 83 -0.92 2.72 -12.24
C LEU A 83 0.31 1.84 -12.52
N ASP A 84 0.41 0.69 -11.84
CA ASP A 84 1.46 -0.29 -12.01
C ASP A 84 0.88 -1.70 -11.82
N ALA A 85 0.50 -2.33 -12.93
CA ALA A 85 -0.04 -3.68 -12.97
C ALA A 85 0.98 -4.76 -12.54
N GLY A 86 2.27 -4.42 -12.48
CA GLY A 86 3.33 -5.32 -12.00
C GLY A 86 3.58 -5.23 -10.49
N LEU A 87 2.81 -4.41 -9.76
CA LEU A 87 3.04 -4.17 -8.33
C LEU A 87 2.61 -5.39 -7.49
N SER A 88 3.49 -6.38 -7.43
CA SER A 88 3.27 -7.68 -6.79
C SER A 88 2.75 -7.61 -5.35
N GLY A 89 3.27 -6.69 -4.54
CA GLY A 89 2.77 -6.50 -3.17
C GLY A 89 1.30 -6.04 -3.10
N ALA A 90 0.81 -5.31 -4.12
CA ALA A 90 -0.57 -4.88 -4.18
C ALA A 90 -1.50 -6.03 -4.57
N HIS A 91 -1.06 -6.90 -5.48
CA HIS A 91 -1.75 -8.16 -5.77
C HIS A 91 -1.90 -9.05 -4.52
N TYR A 92 -0.82 -9.25 -3.77
CA TYR A 92 -0.86 -10.04 -2.55
C TYR A 92 -1.81 -9.44 -1.49
N GLY A 93 -1.72 -8.12 -1.26
CA GLY A 93 -2.58 -7.41 -0.32
C GLY A 93 -4.05 -7.48 -0.70
N LEU A 94 -4.37 -7.32 -1.99
CA LEU A 94 -5.73 -7.39 -2.50
C LEU A 94 -6.30 -8.82 -2.39
N ALA A 95 -5.52 -9.85 -2.74
CA ALA A 95 -5.92 -11.24 -2.58
C ALA A 95 -6.31 -11.57 -1.13
N PHE A 96 -5.50 -11.13 -0.17
CA PHE A 96 -5.80 -11.33 1.25
C PHE A 96 -7.12 -10.68 1.69
N LEU A 97 -7.44 -9.49 1.17
CA LEU A 97 -8.69 -8.79 1.47
C LEU A 97 -9.90 -9.45 0.79
N LEU A 98 -9.74 -9.98 -0.42
CA LEU A 98 -10.79 -10.71 -1.13
C LEU A 98 -11.13 -12.04 -0.44
N LEU A 99 -10.12 -12.77 0.05
CA LEU A 99 -10.34 -13.96 0.89
C LEU A 99 -11.17 -13.63 2.13
N LYS A 100 -10.88 -12.51 2.80
CA LYS A 100 -11.68 -12.04 3.95
C LYS A 100 -13.12 -11.71 3.60
N ARG A 101 -13.40 -11.39 2.33
CA ARG A 101 -14.76 -11.15 1.81
C ARG A 101 -15.45 -12.41 1.29
N GLY A 102 -14.75 -13.54 1.25
CA GLY A 102 -15.24 -14.77 0.64
C GLY A 102 -15.17 -14.79 -0.89
N ASP A 103 -14.49 -13.82 -1.51
CA ASP A 103 -14.24 -13.81 -2.95
C ASP A 103 -13.00 -14.64 -3.28
N ALA A 104 -13.17 -15.96 -3.27
CA ALA A 104 -12.12 -16.93 -3.56
C ALA A 104 -11.60 -16.82 -5.00
N ALA A 105 -12.50 -16.55 -5.96
CA ALA A 105 -12.14 -16.47 -7.38
C ALA A 105 -11.23 -15.26 -7.64
N GLY A 106 -11.64 -14.06 -7.23
CA GLY A 106 -10.83 -12.85 -7.39
C GLY A 106 -9.53 -12.91 -6.59
N ALA A 107 -9.53 -13.56 -5.42
CA ALA A 107 -8.30 -13.80 -4.68
C ALA A 107 -7.32 -14.68 -5.46
N GLY A 108 -7.78 -15.76 -6.10
CA GLY A 108 -6.97 -16.65 -6.90
C GLY A 108 -6.25 -15.93 -8.04
N GLU A 109 -6.97 -15.10 -8.80
CA GLU A 109 -6.40 -14.29 -9.90
C GLU A 109 -5.24 -13.41 -9.43
N HIS A 110 -5.40 -12.76 -8.28
CA HIS A 110 -4.36 -11.89 -7.73
C HIS A 110 -3.20 -12.67 -7.09
N LEU A 111 -3.42 -13.87 -6.54
CA LEU A 111 -2.33 -14.73 -6.09
C LEU A 111 -1.49 -15.24 -7.27
N ASP A 112 -2.11 -15.60 -8.39
CA ASP A 112 -1.40 -15.98 -9.61
C ASP A 112 -0.57 -14.81 -10.15
N ALA A 113 -1.13 -13.59 -10.19
CA ALA A 113 -0.38 -12.39 -10.59
C ALA A 113 0.78 -12.04 -9.65
N PHE A 114 0.62 -12.25 -8.34
CA PHE A 114 1.70 -12.12 -7.35
C PHE A 114 2.84 -13.12 -7.64
N LEU A 115 2.50 -14.39 -7.91
CA LEU A 115 3.47 -15.44 -8.21
C LEU A 115 4.16 -15.27 -9.57
N ALA A 116 3.53 -14.59 -10.52
CA ALA A 116 4.14 -14.24 -11.80
C ALA A 116 5.24 -13.16 -11.66
N ASN A 117 5.15 -12.32 -10.61
CA ASN A 117 6.06 -11.21 -10.38
C ASN A 117 6.61 -11.22 -8.94
N VAL A 118 7.18 -12.33 -8.50
CA VAL A 118 7.65 -12.48 -7.11
C VAL A 118 8.64 -11.35 -6.73
N PRO A 119 8.45 -10.66 -5.59
CA PRO A 119 9.42 -9.66 -5.13
C PRO A 119 10.80 -10.31 -4.91
N SER A 120 11.86 -9.69 -5.43
CA SER A 120 13.23 -10.20 -5.24
C SER A 120 13.70 -9.97 -3.79
N GLY A 121 13.92 -11.04 -3.01
CA GLY A 121 14.52 -10.97 -1.66
C GLY A 121 14.08 -12.11 -0.72
N GLY A 122 14.88 -12.38 0.33
CA GLY A 122 14.69 -13.55 1.22
C GLY A 122 13.45 -13.54 2.14
N GLU A 123 12.66 -12.46 2.14
CA GLU A 123 11.36 -12.42 2.83
C GLU A 123 10.19 -12.88 1.95
N ALA A 124 10.39 -12.95 0.63
CA ALA A 124 9.35 -13.33 -0.32
C ALA A 124 8.97 -14.82 -0.20
N ASP A 125 9.87 -15.69 0.24
CA ASP A 125 9.64 -17.14 0.33
C ASP A 125 8.42 -17.48 1.19
N ARG A 126 8.18 -16.75 2.28
CA ARG A 126 7.00 -16.95 3.14
C ARG A 126 5.71 -16.59 2.41
N TRP A 127 5.70 -15.47 1.69
CA TRP A 127 4.53 -15.02 0.93
C TRP A 127 4.26 -15.91 -0.29
N VAL A 128 5.31 -16.37 -0.96
CA VAL A 128 5.24 -17.34 -2.07
C VAL A 128 4.67 -18.66 -1.58
N LYS A 129 5.19 -19.17 -0.46
CA LYS A 129 4.67 -20.40 0.15
C LYS A 129 3.17 -20.25 0.48
N HIS A 130 2.81 -19.18 1.20
CA HIS A 130 1.42 -18.91 1.54
C HIS A 130 0.51 -18.81 0.30
N ALA A 131 0.94 -18.08 -0.74
CA ALA A 131 0.16 -17.93 -1.96
C ALA A 131 -0.09 -19.28 -2.66
N ARG A 132 0.94 -20.13 -2.76
CA ARG A 132 0.84 -21.47 -3.37
C ARG A 132 -0.10 -22.38 -2.58
N GLU A 133 0.09 -22.44 -1.27
CA GLU A 133 -0.77 -23.24 -0.39
C GLU A 133 -2.22 -22.77 -0.46
N THR A 134 -2.45 -21.46 -0.46
CA THR A 134 -3.81 -20.90 -0.57
C THR A 134 -4.45 -21.31 -1.90
N LEU A 135 -3.74 -21.16 -3.03
CA LEU A 135 -4.26 -21.58 -4.34
C LEU A 135 -4.58 -23.07 -4.41
N GLU A 136 -3.79 -23.92 -3.76
CA GLU A 136 -4.07 -25.36 -3.66
C GLU A 136 -5.36 -25.65 -2.87
N HIS A 137 -5.56 -24.96 -1.74
CA HIS A 137 -6.79 -25.09 -0.96
C HIS A 137 -8.01 -24.62 -1.75
N LEU A 138 -7.92 -23.46 -2.42
CA LEU A 138 -9.02 -22.93 -3.23
C LEU A 138 -9.44 -23.88 -4.36
N LYS A 139 -8.48 -24.57 -4.99
CA LYS A 139 -8.75 -25.60 -6.02
C LYS A 139 -9.43 -26.84 -5.42
N THR A 140 -8.96 -27.28 -4.26
CA THR A 140 -9.54 -28.44 -3.58
C THR A 140 -10.99 -28.18 -3.18
N ASP A 141 -11.27 -26.98 -2.66
CA ASP A 141 -12.62 -26.56 -2.28
C ASP A 141 -13.55 -26.42 -3.49
N SER A 142 -13.04 -25.94 -4.64
CA SER A 142 -13.84 -25.87 -5.87
C SER A 142 -14.18 -27.26 -6.43
N ASP A 143 -13.22 -28.20 -6.38
CA ASP A 143 -13.40 -29.56 -6.89
C ASP A 143 -14.34 -30.38 -5.99
N ALA A 144 -14.30 -30.16 -4.68
CA ALA A 144 -15.20 -30.80 -3.71
C ALA A 144 -16.67 -30.35 -3.84
N GLY A 145 -16.92 -29.18 -4.43
CA GLY A 145 -18.26 -28.67 -4.70
C GLY A 145 -18.96 -29.32 -5.90
N VAL A 146 -18.23 -30.06 -6.74
CA VAL A 146 -18.76 -30.81 -7.90
C VAL A 146 -19.11 -32.23 -7.46
N VAL A 147 -20.18 -32.39 -6.69
CA VAL A 147 -20.76 -33.73 -6.48
C VAL A 147 -21.40 -34.15 -7.81
N PRO A 148 -21.01 -35.29 -8.44
CA PRO A 148 -21.71 -35.76 -9.62
C PRO A 148 -23.17 -36.05 -9.24
N GLU A 149 -24.12 -35.42 -9.95
CA GLU A 149 -25.53 -35.83 -9.90
C GLU A 149 -25.56 -37.34 -10.17
N ARG A 150 -25.99 -38.11 -9.16
CA ARG A 150 -26.17 -39.54 -9.31
C ARG A 150 -27.47 -39.72 -10.11
N ASP A 151 -27.32 -40.34 -11.27
CA ASP A 151 -28.36 -40.71 -12.24
C ASP A 151 -29.66 -41.25 -11.60
#